data_AF-A0A7C7DWU8-F1
#
_entry.id   AF-A0A7C7DWU8-F1
#
_cell.length_a   1.000
_cell.length_b   1.000
_cell.length_c   1.000
_cell.angle_alpha   90.00
_cell.angle_beta   90.00
_cell.angle_gamma   90.00
#
_symmetry.space_group_name_H-M   'P 1'
#
loop_
_entity.id
_entity.type
_entity.pdbx_description
1 polymer ?
#
loop_
_entity_poly.entity_id
_entity_poly.type
_entity_poly.pdbx_seq_one_letter_code
_entity_poly.pdbx_strand_id
1 'polypeptide(L)'
;MAYTLNDPYRSLRGVLRLSGIASLLTGLLFLLLPAAVANTLLGLAPGPLWPLRLAGATLLTLGVAHVLNAGERDIGLPTLVTCALGNGLPAVLVVTAYLQREMTTFAWPLQAGMIVLFIIWLIGAVAPLRFLRAEVRAS
;
A
#
# COMPACT_ATOMS: atom_id res chain seq x y z
N MET A 1 22.52 18.32 5.85
CA MET A 1 22.20 17.02 5.20
C MET A 1 22.94 16.98 3.88
N ALA A 2 24.02 16.19 3.79
CA ALA A 2 24.78 16.04 2.56
C ALA A 2 23.95 15.22 1.57
N TYR A 3 23.28 15.90 0.64
CA TYR A 3 22.67 15.28 -0.53
C TYR A 3 23.80 14.86 -1.47
N THR A 4 24.24 13.61 -1.37
CA THR A 4 25.12 13.03 -2.39
C THR A 4 24.34 12.94 -3.69
N LEU A 5 24.84 13.61 -4.73
CA LEU A 5 24.26 13.64 -6.08
C LEU A 5 24.01 12.23 -6.68
N ASN A 6 24.67 11.20 -6.13
CA ASN A 6 24.52 9.78 -6.42
C ASN A 6 23.85 9.03 -5.24
N ASP A 7 22.59 9.28 -4.92
CA ASP A 7 21.80 8.34 -4.11
C ASP A 7 21.11 7.33 -5.05
N PRO A 8 21.62 6.09 -5.18
CA PRO A 8 21.05 5.09 -6.09
C PRO A 8 19.61 4.72 -5.73
N TYR A 9 19.19 4.96 -4.48
CA TYR A 9 17.85 4.61 -3.98
C TYR A 9 16.88 5.80 -3.96
N ARG A 10 17.26 6.98 -4.48
CA ARG A 10 16.41 8.19 -4.43
C ARG A 10 15.00 7.96 -4.96
N SER A 11 14.87 7.25 -6.09
CA SER A 11 13.56 6.93 -6.68
C SER A 11 12.76 5.98 -5.79
N LEU A 12 13.43 4.99 -5.19
CA LEU A 12 12.80 4.00 -4.31
C LEU A 12 12.29 4.66 -3.02
N ARG A 13 13.06 5.59 -2.44
CA ARG A 13 12.62 6.38 -1.27
C ARG A 13 11.37 7.20 -1.55
N GLY A 14 11.28 7.79 -2.74
CA GLY A 14 10.09 8.52 -3.16
C GLY A 14 8.86 7.61 -3.22
N VAL A 15 9.02 6.43 -3.82
CA VAL A 15 7.96 5.42 -3.91
C VAL A 15 7.54 4.92 -2.52
N LEU A 16 8.49 4.58 -1.65
CA LEU A 16 8.23 4.13 -0.28
C LEU A 16 7.47 5.16 0.55
N ARG A 17 7.79 6.45 0.40
CA ARG A 17 7.04 7.52 1.07
C ARG A 17 5.62 7.62 0.54
N LEU A 18 5.46 7.58 -0.77
CA LEU A 18 4.15 7.73 -1.40
C LEU A 18 3.24 6.53 -1.10
N SER A 19 3.76 5.30 -1.21
CA SER A 19 3.03 4.09 -0.84
C SER A 19 2.79 4.00 0.66
N GLY A 20 3.76 4.39 1.48
CA GLY A 20 3.63 4.46 2.93
C GLY A 20 2.51 5.41 3.36
N ILE A 21 2.49 6.64 2.82
CA ILE A 21 1.45 7.62 3.11
C ILE A 21 0.08 7.12 2.62
N ALA A 22 -0.01 6.57 1.42
CA ALA A 22 -1.26 6.03 0.90
C ALA A 22 -1.81 4.90 1.79
N SER A 23 -0.96 3.97 2.22
CA SER A 23 -1.33 2.88 3.14
C SER A 23 -1.68 3.40 4.54
N LEU A 24 -1.00 4.42 5.05
CA LEU A 24 -1.36 5.06 6.33
C LEU A 24 -2.74 5.72 6.28
N LEU A 25 -3.00 6.52 5.23
CA LEU A 25 -4.29 7.20 5.06
C LEU A 25 -5.43 6.19 4.90
N THR A 26 -5.21 5.14 4.10
CA THR A 26 -6.21 4.08 3.90
C THR A 26 -6.43 3.28 5.19
N GLY A 27 -5.36 2.96 5.92
CA GLY A 27 -5.43 2.25 7.20
C GLY A 27 -6.18 3.05 8.27
N LEU A 28 -5.88 4.35 8.40
CA LEU A 28 -6.62 5.27 9.28
C LEU A 28 -8.09 5.35 8.90
N LEU A 29 -8.37 5.47 7.60
CA LEU A 29 -9.74 5.51 7.10
C LEU A 29 -10.49 4.25 7.54
N PHE A 30 -9.95 3.05 7.32
CA PHE A 30 -10.60 1.79 7.67
C PHE A 30 -10.77 1.57 9.18
N LEU A 31 -9.87 2.11 10.01
CA LEU A 31 -9.99 2.04 11.47
C LEU A 31 -11.05 2.99 12.03
N LEU A 32 -11.13 4.20 11.47
CA LEU A 32 -11.98 5.27 11.99
C LEU A 32 -13.35 5.35 11.30
N LEU A 33 -13.57 4.59 10.22
CA LEU A 33 -14.82 4.65 9.46
C LEU A 33 -16.01 4.25 10.34
N PRO A 34 -17.03 5.12 10.48
CA PRO A 34 -18.26 4.76 11.18
C PRO A 34 -19.02 3.65 10.44
N ALA A 35 -19.72 2.78 11.17
CA ALA A 35 -20.47 1.66 10.60
C ALA A 35 -21.50 2.08 9.55
N ALA A 36 -22.25 3.16 9.81
CA ALA A 36 -23.23 3.70 8.88
C ALA A 36 -22.58 4.08 7.54
N VAL A 37 -21.44 4.78 7.60
CA VAL A 37 -20.71 5.24 6.42
C VAL A 37 -20.08 4.07 5.67
N ALA A 38 -19.49 3.11 6.39
CA ALA A 38 -18.91 1.90 5.81
C ALA A 38 -19.95 1.10 5.01
N ASN A 39 -21.13 0.86 5.58
CA ASN A 39 -22.20 0.12 4.90
C ASN A 39 -22.69 0.85 3.64
N THR A 40 -22.79 2.18 3.68
CA THR A 40 -23.22 2.97 2.51
C THR A 40 -22.17 3.07 1.41
N LEU A 41 -20.89 3.21 1.75
CA LEU A 41 -19.82 3.44 0.77
C LEU A 41 -19.27 2.13 0.19
N LEU A 42 -19.14 1.10 1.01
CA LEU A 42 -18.59 -0.20 0.64
C LEU A 42 -19.67 -1.21 0.26
N GLY A 43 -20.97 -0.87 0.42
CA GLY A 43 -22.07 -1.81 0.17
C GLY A 43 -22.06 -3.01 1.13
N LEU A 44 -21.43 -2.87 2.30
CA LEU A 44 -21.31 -3.94 3.29
C LEU A 44 -22.68 -4.26 3.90
N ALA A 45 -22.99 -5.55 3.97
CA ALA A 45 -24.11 -6.02 4.77
C ALA A 45 -23.92 -5.64 6.25
N PRO A 46 -24.99 -5.31 6.98
CA PRO A 46 -24.89 -4.97 8.40
C PRO A 46 -24.27 -6.14 9.16
N GLY A 47 -23.10 -5.89 9.75
CA GLY A 47 -22.30 -6.94 10.38
C GLY A 47 -21.10 -6.38 11.13
N PRO A 48 -20.31 -7.27 11.77
CA PRO A 48 -19.17 -6.85 12.56
C PRO A 48 -18.07 -6.25 11.67
N LEU A 49 -17.64 -5.02 11.97
CA LEU A 49 -16.59 -4.31 11.22
C LEU A 49 -15.16 -4.71 11.59
N TRP A 50 -14.96 -5.68 12.50
CA TRP A 50 -13.61 -6.07 12.92
C TRP A 50 -12.71 -6.52 11.75
N PRO A 51 -13.18 -7.19 10.67
CA PRO A 51 -12.30 -7.56 9.55
C PRO A 51 -11.77 -6.33 8.82
N LEU A 52 -12.63 -5.32 8.61
CA LEU A 52 -12.23 -4.04 8.01
C LEU A 52 -11.20 -3.31 8.89
N ARG A 53 -11.41 -3.30 10.20
CA ARG A 53 -10.47 -2.69 11.15
C ARG A 53 -9.14 -3.43 11.22
N LEU A 54 -9.17 -4.76 11.10
CA LEU A 54 -7.96 -5.58 11.05
C LEU A 54 -7.17 -5.28 9.76
N ALA A 55 -7.84 -5.17 8.62
CA ALA A 55 -7.24 -4.71 7.37
C ALA A 55 -6.68 -3.27 7.49
N GLY A 56 -7.38 -2.39 8.21
CA GLY A 56 -6.89 -1.04 8.49
C GLY A 56 -5.61 -1.04 9.36
N ALA A 57 -5.57 -1.88 10.39
CA ALA A 57 -4.42 -2.03 11.27
C ALA A 57 -3.19 -2.58 10.52
N THR A 58 -3.38 -3.55 9.63
CA THR A 58 -2.27 -4.10 8.81
C THR A 58 -1.75 -3.07 7.81
N LEU A 59 -2.62 -2.26 7.19
CA LEU A 59 -2.20 -1.17 6.31
C LEU A 59 -1.46 -0.07 7.07
N LEU A 60 -1.86 0.21 8.31
CA LEU A 60 -1.15 1.14 9.18
C LEU A 60 0.27 0.66 9.49
N THR A 61 0.42 -0.59 9.96
CA THR A 61 1.75 -1.13 10.28
C THR A 61 2.65 -1.17 9.06
N LEU A 62 2.10 -1.54 7.90
CA LEU A 62 2.81 -1.51 6.62
C LEU A 62 3.23 -0.09 6.23
N GLY A 63 2.33 0.87 6.37
CA GLY A 63 2.58 2.27 6.06
C GLY A 63 3.68 2.88 6.93
N VAL A 64 3.65 2.62 8.24
CA VAL A 64 4.72 3.02 9.17
C VAL A 64 6.05 2.39 8.75
N ALA A 65 6.07 1.08 8.48
CA ALA A 65 7.28 0.38 8.04
C ALA A 65 7.86 1.00 6.76
N HIS A 66 7.04 1.32 5.75
CA HIS A 66 7.51 1.96 4.52
C HIS A 66 8.07 3.36 4.75
N VAL A 67 7.42 4.17 5.60
CA VAL A 67 7.89 5.53 5.91
C VAL A 67 9.22 5.50 6.67
N LEU A 68 9.36 4.59 7.64
CA LEU A 68 10.61 4.41 8.39
C LEU A 68 11.75 3.94 7.48
N ASN A 69 11.50 2.91 6.66
CA ASN A 69 12.46 2.36 5.71
C ASN A 69 12.87 3.39 4.64
N ALA A 70 12.02 4.35 4.29
CA ALA A 70 12.38 5.43 3.37
C ALA A 70 13.44 6.39 3.96
N GLY A 71 13.63 6.39 5.28
CA GLY A 71 14.62 7.19 5.99
C GLY A 71 15.98 6.50 6.18
N GLU A 72 16.07 5.18 6.02
CA GLU A 72 17.29 4.41 6.26
C GLU A 72 18.35 4.64 5.18
N ARG A 73 19.64 4.70 5.53
CA ARG A 73 20.71 5.02 4.57
C ARG A 73 20.91 3.92 3.54
N ASP A 74 20.84 2.66 3.98
CA ASP A 74 20.89 1.47 3.12
C ASP A 74 19.56 0.73 3.23
N ILE A 75 19.04 0.25 2.11
CA ILE A 75 17.78 -0.49 2.05
C ILE A 75 18.13 -1.95 1.78
N GLY A 76 18.06 -2.78 2.82
CA GLY A 76 18.39 -4.20 2.69
C GLY A 76 17.35 -5.02 1.92
N LEU A 77 17.78 -6.16 1.39
CA LEU A 77 16.96 -7.21 0.78
C LEU A 77 15.63 -7.52 1.53
N PRO A 78 15.58 -7.71 2.87
CA PRO A 78 14.31 -7.96 3.56
C PRO A 78 13.31 -6.82 3.37
N THR A 79 13.78 -5.57 3.41
CA THR A 79 12.97 -4.38 3.20
C THR A 79 12.43 -4.30 1.77
N LEU A 80 13.25 -4.66 0.77
CA LEU A 80 12.82 -4.73 -0.64
C LEU A 80 11.73 -5.78 -0.86
N VAL A 81 11.87 -6.96 -0.24
CA VAL A 81 10.88 -8.04 -0.28
C VAL A 81 9.59 -7.61 0.40
N THR A 82 9.67 -7.04 1.60
CA THR A 82 8.50 -6.54 2.33
C THR A 82 7.81 -5.41 1.57
N CYS A 83 8.54 -4.55 0.85
CA CYS A 83 7.94 -3.54 -0.01
C CYS A 83 7.21 -4.13 -1.22
N ALA A 84 7.84 -5.10 -1.90
CA ALA A 84 7.25 -5.77 -3.05
C ALA A 84 5.97 -6.53 -2.67
N LEU A 85 6.02 -7.35 -1.62
CA LEU A 85 4.88 -8.13 -1.15
C LEU A 85 3.83 -7.25 -0.46
N GLY A 86 4.29 -6.31 0.37
CA GLY A 86 3.44 -5.42 1.14
C GLY A 86 2.53 -4.53 0.30
N ASN A 87 3.02 -4.06 -0.85
CA ASN A 87 2.22 -3.32 -1.81
C ASN A 87 1.58 -4.24 -2.86
N GLY A 88 2.20 -5.37 -3.18
CA GLY A 88 1.66 -6.33 -4.14
C GLY A 88 0.38 -7.01 -3.67
N LEU A 89 0.29 -7.41 -2.40
CA LEU A 89 -0.90 -8.07 -1.85
C LEU A 89 -2.16 -7.18 -1.92
N PRO A 90 -2.13 -5.91 -1.47
CA PRO A 90 -3.24 -4.98 -1.69
C PRO A 90 -3.60 -4.81 -3.17
N ALA A 91 -2.61 -4.68 -4.06
CA ALA A 91 -2.87 -4.53 -5.49
C ALA A 91 -3.58 -5.76 -6.08
N VAL A 92 -3.17 -6.97 -5.69
CA VAL A 92 -3.85 -8.21 -6.08
C VAL A 92 -5.29 -8.24 -5.53
N LEU A 93 -5.50 -7.81 -4.29
CA LEU A 93 -6.84 -7.75 -3.69
C LEU A 93 -7.78 -6.82 -4.48
N VAL A 94 -7.29 -5.67 -4.97
CA VAL A 94 -8.08 -4.80 -5.85
C VAL A 94 -8.48 -5.54 -7.14
N VAL A 95 -7.53 -6.23 -7.77
CA VAL A 95 -7.78 -6.98 -9.01
C VAL A 95 -8.78 -8.11 -8.78
N THR A 96 -8.66 -8.84 -7.67
CA THR A 96 -9.63 -9.90 -7.34
C THR A 96 -11.02 -9.33 -7.10
N ALA A 97 -11.12 -8.23 -6.35
CA ALA A 97 -12.40 -7.55 -6.11
C ALA A 97 -13.03 -7.04 -7.42
N TYR A 98 -12.20 -6.56 -8.37
CA TYR A 98 -12.66 -6.18 -9.70
C TYR A 98 -13.19 -7.40 -10.49
N LEU A 99 -12.44 -8.49 -10.52
CA LEU A 99 -12.83 -9.72 -11.23
C LEU A 99 -14.10 -10.37 -10.65
N GLN A 100 -14.27 -10.32 -9.33
CA GLN A 100 -15.47 -10.79 -8.63
C GLN A 100 -16.66 -9.85 -8.77
N ARG A 101 -16.49 -8.71 -9.46
CA ARG A 101 -17.49 -7.64 -9.60
C ARG A 101 -17.92 -7.01 -8.28
N GLU A 102 -17.17 -7.18 -7.20
CA GLU A 102 -17.45 -6.55 -5.90
C GLU A 102 -17.33 -5.02 -5.96
N MET A 103 -16.56 -4.52 -6.93
CA MET A 103 -16.45 -3.07 -7.15
C MET A 103 -17.76 -2.40 -7.57
N THR A 104 -18.73 -3.12 -8.16
CA THR A 104 -20.00 -2.51 -8.59
C THR A 104 -20.89 -2.10 -7.42
N THR A 105 -20.66 -2.69 -6.24
CA THR A 105 -21.33 -2.35 -4.98
C THR A 105 -20.79 -1.07 -4.33
N PHE A 106 -19.62 -0.59 -4.76
CA PHE A 106 -19.01 0.62 -4.20
C PHE A 106 -19.59 1.89 -4.82
N ALA A 107 -19.67 2.94 -4.00
CA ALA A 107 -19.99 4.27 -4.50
C ALA A 107 -18.93 4.76 -5.51
N TRP A 108 -19.35 5.53 -6.52
CA TRP A 108 -18.46 6.02 -7.58
C TRP A 108 -17.17 6.73 -7.09
N PRO A 109 -17.17 7.53 -5.99
CA PRO A 109 -15.94 8.18 -5.53
C PRO A 109 -14.95 7.15 -4.96
N LEU A 110 -15.49 6.10 -4.34
CA LEU A 110 -14.68 5.04 -3.75
C LEU A 110 -14.05 4.16 -4.83
N GLN A 111 -14.78 3.87 -5.91
CA GLN A 111 -14.21 3.18 -7.07
C GLN A 111 -13.01 3.95 -7.65
N ALA A 112 -13.16 5.26 -7.86
CA ALA A 112 -12.06 6.11 -8.34
C ALA A 112 -10.87 6.11 -7.36
N GLY A 113 -11.15 6.23 -6.06
CA GLY A 113 -10.12 6.16 -5.01
C GLY A 113 -9.37 4.81 -5.01
N MET A 114 -10.07 3.69 -5.18
CA MET A 114 -9.45 2.37 -5.25
C MET A 114 -8.55 2.19 -6.47
N ILE A 115 -8.91 2.77 -7.62
CA ILE A 115 -8.06 2.75 -8.81
C ILE A 115 -6.77 3.54 -8.56
N VAL A 116 -6.86 4.71 -7.93
CA VAL A 116 -5.68 5.51 -7.56
C VAL A 116 -4.79 4.73 -6.58
N LEU A 117 -5.37 4.14 -5.53
CA LEU A 117 -4.64 3.31 -4.56
C LEU A 117 -3.99 2.10 -5.23
N PHE A 118 -4.68 1.44 -6.16
CA PHE A 118 -4.15 0.34 -6.94
C PHE A 118 -2.90 0.73 -7.72
N ILE A 119 -2.94 1.88 -8.43
CA ILE A 119 -1.78 2.37 -9.18
C ILE A 119 -0.61 2.63 -8.23
N ILE A 120 -0.87 3.25 -7.08
CA ILE A 120 0.15 3.52 -6.06
C ILE A 120 0.78 2.23 -5.54
N TRP A 121 -0.05 1.26 -5.15
CA TRP A 121 0.41 -0.05 -4.68
C TRP A 121 1.15 -0.84 -5.76
N LEU A 122 0.69 -0.78 -7.02
CA LEU A 122 1.37 -1.43 -8.13
C LEU A 122 2.76 -0.82 -8.37
N ILE A 123 2.89 0.51 -8.34
CA ILE A 123 4.20 1.17 -8.42
C ILE A 123 5.08 0.77 -7.24
N GLY A 124 4.53 0.73 -6.02
CA GLY A 124 5.20 0.29 -4.80
C GLY A 124 5.68 -1.17 -4.84
N ALA A 125 4.94 -2.04 -5.54
CA ALA A 125 5.29 -3.44 -5.71
C ALA A 125 6.38 -3.64 -6.78
N VAL A 126 6.32 -2.87 -7.87
CA VAL A 126 7.20 -3.04 -9.04
C VAL A 126 8.53 -2.31 -8.87
N ALA A 127 8.55 -1.12 -8.27
CA ALA A 127 9.76 -0.32 -8.06
C ALA A 127 10.91 -1.08 -7.36
N PRO A 128 10.69 -1.84 -6.26
CA PRO A 128 11.77 -2.57 -5.58
C PRO A 128 12.32 -3.74 -6.40
N LEU A 129 11.56 -4.31 -7.36
CA LEU A 129 12.01 -5.49 -8.13
C LEU A 129 13.29 -5.23 -8.92
N ARG A 130 13.48 -3.99 -9.40
CA ARG A 130 14.70 -3.62 -10.14
C ARG A 130 15.94 -3.67 -9.24
N PHE A 131 15.81 -3.23 -7.99
CA PHE A 131 16.88 -3.24 -7.00
C PHE A 131 17.13 -4.65 -6.47
N LEU A 132 16.06 -5.41 -6.24
CA LEU A 132 16.14 -6.79 -5.77
C LEU A 132 16.85 -7.71 -6.79
N ARG A 133 16.59 -7.52 -8.08
CA ARG A 133 17.34 -8.22 -9.15
C ARG A 133 18.82 -7.84 -9.21
N ALA A 134 19.18 -6.61 -8.83
CA ALA A 134 20.56 -6.18 -8.79
C ALA A 134 21.30 -6.79 -7.59
N GLU A 135 20.65 -6.84 -6.43
CA GLU A 135 21.22 -7.40 -5.20
C GLU A 135 21.41 -8.92 -5.27
N VAL A 136 20.44 -9.65 -5.83
CA VAL A 136 20.54 -11.10 -6.08
C VAL A 136 21.65 -11.44 -7.07
N ARG A 137 21.97 -10.56 -8.03
CA ARG A 137 23.07 -10.79 -8.99
C ARG A 137 24.45 -10.45 -8.43
N ALA A 138 24.51 -9.66 -7.36
CA ALA A 138 25.75 -9.27 -6.70
C ALA A 138 26.14 -10.21 -5.55
N SER A 139 25.25 -11.14 -5.17
CA SER A 139 25.45 -12.19 -4.18
C SER A 139 25.89 -13.49 -4.85
#